data_AF-A0A235IY60-F1
#
_entry.id   AF-A0A235IY60-F1
#
_cell.length_a   1.000
_cell.length_b   1.000
_cell.length_c   1.000
_cell.angle_alpha   90.00
_cell.angle_beta   90.00
_cell.angle_gamma   90.00
#
_symmetry.space_group_name_H-M   'P 1'
#
loop_
_entity.id
_entity.type
_entity.pdbx_description
1 polymer ?
#
loop_
_entity_poly.entity_id
_entity_poly.type
_entity_poly.pdbx_seq_one_letter_code
_entity_poly.pdbx_strand_id
1 'polypeptide(L)' 'MPAGKRPRVMFVTSEHVKQALERWAEDEDKTVSSLLDELIKEVLVQKGYLEPPKKLLSQSPHKN' A
#
# COMPACT_ATOMS: atom_id res chain seq x y z
N MET A 1 -11.63 -18.39 3.41
CA MET A 1 -10.26 -18.42 3.98
C MET A 1 -10.42 -18.36 5.49
N PRO A 2 -9.82 -19.24 6.30
CA PRO A 2 -9.76 -18.97 7.74
C PRO A 2 -9.13 -17.59 7.93
N ALA A 3 -9.48 -16.87 9.00
CA ALA A 3 -8.90 -15.57 9.34
C ALA A 3 -7.40 -15.75 9.69
N GLY A 4 -6.60 -16.13 8.71
CA GLY A 4 -5.18 -16.36 8.81
C GLY A 4 -4.52 -15.03 9.09
N LYS A 5 -3.67 -15.01 10.11
CA LYS A 5 -2.86 -13.84 10.46
C LYS A 5 -2.17 -13.34 9.19
N ARG A 6 -2.42 -12.07 8.83
CA ARG A 6 -1.68 -11.42 7.74
C ARG A 6 -0.17 -11.58 7.98
N PRO A 7 0.64 -11.86 6.94
CA PRO A 7 2.09 -11.86 7.07
C PRO A 7 2.58 -10.55 7.71
N ARG A 8 3.52 -10.63 8.65
CA ARG A 8 4.08 -9.46 9.35
C ARG A 8 5.52 -9.24 8.92
N VAL A 9 5.85 -7.97 8.67
CA VAL A 9 7.22 -7.50 8.45
C VAL A 9 7.53 -6.47 9.53
N MET A 10 8.68 -6.59 10.18
CA MET A 10 9.18 -5.57 11.11
C MET A 10 9.97 -4.53 10.32
N PHE A 11 9.61 -3.25 10.48
CA PHE A 11 10.28 -2.14 9.83
C PHE A 11 11.12 -1.38 10.86
N VAL A 12 12.44 -1.40 10.69
CA VAL A 12 13.38 -0.66 11.52
C VAL A 12 13.85 0.57 10.74
N THR A 13 13.76 1.74 11.36
CA THR A 13 14.14 3.00 10.75
C THR A 13 14.65 3.98 11.82
N SER A 14 15.15 5.14 11.40
CA SER A 14 15.55 6.20 12.33
C SER A 14 14.34 6.86 12.99
N GLU A 15 14.56 7.44 14.17
CA GLU A 15 13.51 8.15 14.92
C GLU A 15 12.90 9.30 14.09
N HIS A 16 13.73 10.04 13.36
CA HIS A 16 13.25 11.14 12.52
C HIS A 16 12.29 10.67 11.42
N VAL A 17 12.59 9.53 10.78
CA VAL A 17 11.72 8.95 9.75
C VAL A 17 10.43 8.42 10.39
N LYS A 18 10.51 7.76 11.55
CA LYS A 18 9.32 7.30 12.28
C LYS A 18 8.38 8.47 12.59
N GLN A 19 8.89 9.57 13.12
CA GLN A 19 8.10 10.76 13.43
C GLN A 19 7.45 11.38 12.19
N ALA A 20 8.17 11.45 11.07
CA ALA A 20 7.62 11.94 9.82
C ALA A 20 6.47 11.04 9.30
N LEU A 21 6.63 9.71 9.39
CA LEU A 21 5.58 8.75 9.02
C LEU A 21 4.36 8.84 9.94
N GLU A 22 4.56 9.02 11.25
CA GLU A 22 3.47 9.18 12.22
C GLU A 22 2.65 10.44 11.93
N ARG A 23 3.30 11.56 11.64
CA ARG A 23 2.62 12.82 11.25
C ARG A 23 1.84 12.66 9.95
N TRP A 24 2.46 12.09 8.91
CA TRP A 24 1.78 11.88 7.64
C TRP A 24 0.58 10.92 7.79
N ALA A 25 0.71 9.88 8.61
CA ALA A 25 -0.41 8.98 8.91
C ALA A 25 -1.57 9.71 9.61
N GLU A 26 -1.28 10.59 10.56
CA GLU A 26 -2.28 11.43 11.23
C GLU A 26 -2.99 12.37 10.25
N ASP A 27 -2.22 13.06 9.38
CA ASP A 27 -2.78 13.97 8.37
C ASP A 27 -3.74 13.27 7.39
N GLU A 28 -3.55 11.97 7.14
CA GLU A 28 -4.41 11.16 6.26
C GLU A 28 -5.48 10.33 6.98
N ASP A 29 -5.63 10.46 8.31
CA ASP A 29 -6.51 9.61 9.14
C ASP A 29 -6.26 8.10 8.93
N LYS A 30 -4.97 7.72 8.84
CA LYS A 30 -4.49 6.36 8.60
C LYS A 30 -3.57 5.88 9.71
N THR A 31 -3.31 4.57 9.72
CA THR A 31 -2.19 4.02 10.50
C THR A 31 -0.91 4.05 9.69
N VAL A 32 0.24 4.20 10.35
CA VAL A 32 1.57 4.10 9.70
C VAL A 32 1.69 2.79 8.90
N SER A 33 1.13 1.69 9.40
CA SER A 33 1.15 0.41 8.68
C SER A 33 0.35 0.44 7.37
N SER A 34 -0.81 1.10 7.34
CA SER A 34 -1.62 1.24 6.12
C SER A 34 -0.91 2.12 5.10
N LEU A 35 -0.35 3.24 5.55
CA LEU A 35 0.39 4.17 4.73
C LEU A 35 1.63 3.50 4.09
N LEU A 36 2.40 2.75 4.88
CA LEU A 36 3.55 2.01 4.34
C LEU A 36 3.12 0.89 3.38
N ASP A 37 2.02 0.19 3.64
CA ASP A 37 1.50 -0.83 2.73
C ASP A 37 1.11 -0.23 1.37
N GLU A 38 0.47 0.94 1.35
CA GLU A 38 0.14 1.68 0.12
C GLU A 38 1.40 2.13 -0.63
N LEU A 39 2.33 2.80 0.06
CA LEU A 39 3.59 3.27 -0.52
C LEU A 39 4.43 2.12 -1.09
N ILE A 40 4.58 1.03 -0.34
CA ILE A 40 5.35 -0.14 -0.78
C ILE A 40 4.70 -0.79 -1.99
N LYS A 41 3.36 -0.94 -2.01
CA LYS A 41 2.66 -1.49 -3.18
C LYS A 41 2.89 -0.65 -4.42
N GLU A 42 2.80 0.68 -4.31
CA GLU A 42 3.07 1.58 -5.44
C GLU A 42 4.49 1.38 -5.98
N VAL A 43 5.50 1.39 -5.10
CA VAL A 43 6.90 1.18 -5.50
C VAL A 43 7.10 -0.19 -6.13
N LEU A 44 6.51 -1.26 -5.56
CA LEU A 44 6.64 -2.61 -6.10
C LEU A 44 5.97 -2.76 -7.47
N VAL A 45 4.87 -2.05 -7.73
CA VAL A 45 4.26 -1.97 -9.07
C VAL A 45 5.19 -1.23 -10.03
N GLN A 46 5.69 -0.05 -9.66
CA GLN A 46 6.62 0.73 -10.48
C GLN A 46 7.89 -0.04 -10.84
N LYS A 47 8.35 -0.92 -9.94
CA LYS A 47 9.53 -1.78 -10.14
C LYS A 47 9.22 -3.11 -10.84
N GLY A 48 7.96 -3.40 -11.13
CA GLY A 48 7.54 -4.65 -11.81
C GLY A 48 7.53 -5.90 -10.92
N TYR A 49 7.56 -5.74 -9.60
CA TYR A 49 7.44 -6.86 -8.64
C TYR A 49 5.98 -7.20 -8.30
N LEU A 50 5.04 -6.29 -8.57
CA LEU A 50 3.61 -6.51 -8.45
C LEU A 50 2.88 -6.05 -9.71
N GLU A 51 1.81 -6.76 -10.06
CA GLU A 51 0.89 -6.32 -11.13
C GLU A 51 0.05 -5.13 -10.66
N PRO A 52 -0.22 -4.13 -11.52
CA PRO A 52 -1.14 -3.06 -11.17
C PRO A 52 -2.54 -3.64 -10.90
N PRO A 53 -3.28 -3.10 -9.91
CA PRO A 53 -4.61 -3.60 -9.59
C PRO A 53 -5.50 -3.54 -10.83
N LYS A 54 -6.06 -4.69 -11.23
CA LYS A 54 -7.02 -4.83 -12.33
C LYS A 54 -8.38 -4.19 -11.97
N LYS A 55 -8.42 -2.88 -11.80
CA LYS A 55 -9.66 -2.10 -11.75
C LYS A 55 -9.54 -0.94 -12.73
N LEU A 56 -9.65 -1.26 -14.02
CA LEU A 56 -9.96 -0.33 -15.12
C LEU A 56 -10.14 -1.02 -16.49
N LEU A 57 -10.08 -2.36 -16.58
CA LEU A 57 -10.29 -3.10 -17.84
C LEU A 57 -11.65 -3.84 -17.94
N SER A 58 -12.60 -3.56 -17.04
CA SER A 58 -13.93 -4.19 -17.06
C SER A 58 -15.08 -3.19 -17.29
N GLN A 59 -14.82 -2.10 -18.01
CA GLN A 59 -15.87 -1.25 -18.61
C GLN A 59 -15.43 -0.76 -19.99
N SER A 60 -15.21 -1.70 -20.92
CA SER A 60 -15.41 -1.43 -22.35
C SER A 60 -16.31 -2.53 -22.91
N PRO A 61 -17.64 -2.45 -22.75
CA PRO A 61 -18.51 -3.14 -23.67
C PRO A 61 -18.42 -2.42 -25.01
N HIS A 62 -17.99 -3.16 -26.03
CA HIS A 62 -18.23 -2.87 -27.44
C HIS A 62 -19.63 -2.26 -27.66
N LYS A 63 -19.71 -1.19 -28.46
CA LYS A 63 -20.78 -1.07 -29.46
C LYS A 63 -20.44 -0.05 -30.56
N ASN A 64 -20.40 -0.60 -31.77
CA ASN A 64 -20.55 -0.07 -33.13
C ASN A 64 -20.07 1.36 -33.44
#